data_AF-A0A952NSB8-F1
#
_entry.id   AF-A0A952NSB8-F1
#
_cell.length_a   1.000
_cell.length_b   1.000
_cell.length_c   1.000
_cell.angle_alpha   90.00
_cell.angle_beta   90.00
_cell.angle_gamma   90.00
#
_symmetry.space_group_name_H-M   'P 1'
#
loop_
_entity.id
_entity.type
_entity.pdbx_description
1 polymer ?
#
loop_
_entity_poly.entity_id
_entity_poly.type
_entity_poly.pdbx_seq_one_letter_code
_entity_poly.pdbx_strand_id
1 'polypeptide(L)'
;MLDELQYDAEHHSLYINPLLKPDSTATYLPLLLAALEAGTSQSFGEALATADLLLAEHRYLRQGRQVTARLPANYAHTVAAGEFNRYYMRAVCRAAIQQAAPAVELYRAKAVSTPRHSADERIGRRVAPTALLADLRQTNFEQPSQYGLGAPNSGLSIRRAGATPPK
;
A
#
# COMPACT_ATOMS: atom_id res chain seq x y z
N MET A 1 9.23 9.26 -1.59
CA MET A 1 7.82 8.87 -1.32
C MET A 1 6.92 10.09 -1.38
N LEU A 2 7.30 11.21 -0.74
CA LEU A 2 6.58 12.49 -0.82
C LEU A 2 6.23 12.95 -2.24
N ASP A 3 7.16 12.86 -3.20
CA ASP A 3 6.87 13.20 -4.60
C ASP A 3 5.67 12.44 -5.20
N GLU A 4 5.40 11.22 -4.75
CA GLU A 4 4.27 10.43 -5.23
C GLU A 4 2.96 10.80 -4.54
N LEU A 5 3.01 11.26 -3.30
CA LEU A 5 1.85 11.86 -2.65
C LEU A 5 1.51 13.21 -3.30
N GLN A 6 2.53 14.02 -3.61
CA GLN A 6 2.37 15.28 -4.34
C GLN A 6 1.80 15.03 -5.74
N TYR A 7 2.31 14.00 -6.44
CA TYR A 7 1.75 13.58 -7.72
C TYR A 7 0.26 13.26 -7.62
N ASP A 8 -0.16 12.51 -6.59
CA ASP A 8 -1.57 12.20 -6.39
C ASP A 8 -2.42 13.45 -6.11
N ALA A 9 -1.88 14.41 -5.35
CA ALA A 9 -2.56 15.67 -5.07
C ALA A 9 -2.76 16.53 -6.34
N GLU A 10 -1.71 16.66 -7.16
CA GLU A 10 -1.75 17.42 -8.42
C GLU A 10 -2.71 16.80 -9.45
N HIS A 11 -2.81 15.47 -9.47
CA HIS A 11 -3.64 14.73 -10.42
C HIS A 11 -5.03 14.39 -9.87
N HIS A 12 -5.38 14.88 -8.67
CA HIS A 12 -6.65 14.59 -8.00
C HIS A 12 -6.92 13.07 -7.86
N SER A 13 -5.85 12.29 -7.66
CA SER A 13 -5.88 10.82 -7.55
C SER A 13 -5.55 10.31 -6.15
N LEU A 14 -5.62 11.17 -5.13
CA LEU A 14 -5.46 10.78 -3.73
C LEU A 14 -6.51 9.74 -3.35
N TYR A 15 -6.06 8.54 -2.98
CA TYR A 15 -6.93 7.52 -2.46
C TYR A 15 -7.24 7.78 -0.99
N ILE A 16 -8.53 7.92 -0.69
CA ILE A 16 -9.06 7.98 0.68
C ILE A 16 -9.75 6.66 0.96
N ASN A 17 -9.29 5.95 1.99
CA ASN A 17 -9.87 4.66 2.34
C ASN A 17 -11.35 4.84 2.75
N PRO A 18 -12.30 4.11 2.13
CA PRO A 18 -13.74 4.30 2.38
C PRO A 18 -14.17 3.87 3.80
N LEU A 19 -13.28 3.21 4.55
CA LEU A 19 -13.50 2.83 5.93
C LEU A 19 -12.99 3.87 6.93
N LEU A 20 -12.51 5.02 6.44
CA LEU A 20 -12.31 6.20 7.28
C LEU A 20 -13.67 6.79 7.71
N LYS A 21 -13.74 7.33 8.92
CA LYS A 21 -14.91 8.04 9.42
C LYS A 21 -15.17 9.30 8.57
N PRO A 22 -16.43 9.76 8.47
CA PRO A 22 -16.72 11.08 7.92
C PRO A 22 -15.84 12.15 8.57
N ASP A 23 -15.40 13.14 7.79
CA ASP A 23 -14.58 14.28 8.24
C ASP A 23 -13.16 13.95 8.76
N SER A 24 -12.76 12.68 8.76
CA SER A 24 -11.42 12.27 9.22
C SER A 24 -10.29 12.57 8.22
N THR A 25 -10.62 12.93 6.98
CA THR A 25 -9.63 13.24 5.92
C THR A 25 -8.66 14.34 6.32
N ALA A 26 -9.16 15.38 7.02
CA ALA A 26 -8.34 16.49 7.49
C ALA A 26 -7.28 16.07 8.52
N THR A 27 -7.53 15.00 9.28
CA THR A 27 -6.58 14.40 10.22
C THR A 27 -5.72 13.33 9.54
N TYR A 28 -6.30 12.55 8.63
CA TYR A 28 -5.63 11.45 7.94
C TYR A 28 -4.45 11.93 7.08
N LEU A 29 -4.65 12.98 6.28
CA LEU A 29 -3.62 13.45 5.34
C LEU A 29 -2.34 13.93 6.05
N PRO A 30 -2.39 14.75 7.12
CA PRO A 30 -1.22 15.10 7.90
C PRO A 30 -0.49 13.88 8.49
N LEU A 31 -1.22 12.86 8.97
CA LEU A 31 -0.60 11.64 9.50
C LEU A 31 0.12 10.85 8.41
N LEU A 32 -0.48 10.75 7.22
CA LEU A 32 0.16 10.13 6.07
C LEU A 32 1.41 10.91 5.65
N LEU A 33 1.33 12.23 5.58
CA LEU A 33 2.47 13.09 5.23
C LEU A 33 3.64 12.89 6.20
N ALA A 34 3.39 12.99 7.51
CA ALA A 34 4.40 12.78 8.53
C ALA A 34 5.03 11.38 8.45
N ALA A 35 4.21 10.36 8.17
CA ALA A 35 4.70 9.00 7.97
C ALA A 35 5.62 8.89 6.75
N LEU A 36 5.24 9.47 5.61
CA LEU A 36 6.02 9.40 4.37
C LEU A 36 7.31 10.24 4.43
N GLU A 37 7.34 11.27 5.28
CA GLU A 37 8.49 12.16 5.46
C GLU A 37 9.54 11.57 6.39
N ALA A 38 9.14 11.08 7.57
CA ALA A 38 10.08 10.67 8.62
C ALA A 38 9.65 9.41 9.39
N GLY A 39 8.49 8.84 9.09
CA GLY A 39 7.92 7.73 9.84
C GLY A 39 8.12 6.37 9.19
N THR A 40 7.37 5.40 9.73
CA THR A 40 7.29 4.03 9.23
C THR A 40 5.83 3.63 9.05
N SER A 41 5.58 2.51 8.37
CA SER A 41 4.23 1.92 8.33
C SER A 41 3.69 1.57 9.72
N GLN A 42 4.56 1.24 10.68
CA GLN A 42 4.18 0.96 12.05
C GLN A 42 3.72 2.24 12.77
N SER A 43 4.55 3.28 12.78
CA SER A 43 4.21 4.55 13.45
C SER A 43 2.97 5.20 12.84
N PHE A 44 2.77 5.04 11.52
CA PHE A 44 1.54 5.47 10.86
C PHE A 44 0.32 4.68 11.35
N GLY A 45 0.43 3.35 11.46
CA GLY A 45 -0.64 2.50 11.98
C GLY A 45 -1.02 2.82 13.41
N GLU A 46 -0.03 3.11 14.26
CA GLU A 46 -0.24 3.55 15.65
C GLU A 46 -0.97 4.90 15.67
N ALA A 47 -0.51 5.89 14.88
CA ALA A 47 -1.17 7.18 14.79
C ALA A 47 -2.63 7.09 14.29
N LEU A 48 -2.89 6.26 13.29
CA LEU A 48 -4.26 5.99 12.81
C LEU A 48 -5.15 5.36 13.88
N ALA A 49 -4.59 4.43 14.67
CA ALA A 49 -5.32 3.77 15.75
C ALA A 49 -5.62 4.74 16.91
N THR A 50 -4.62 5.52 17.34
CA THR A 50 -4.76 6.51 18.42
C THR A 50 -5.74 7.62 18.06
N ALA A 51 -5.72 8.08 16.81
CA ALA A 51 -6.63 9.11 16.34
C ALA A 51 -8.06 8.60 16.08
N ASP A 52 -8.29 7.28 16.17
CA ASP A 52 -9.60 6.63 16.01
C ASP A 52 -10.31 7.07 14.71
N LEU A 53 -9.58 7.04 13.58
CA LEU A 53 -10.07 7.55 12.29
C LEU A 53 -10.90 6.55 11.49
N LEU A 54 -10.94 5.28 11.88
CA LEU A 54 -11.61 4.21 11.12
C LEU A 54 -13.00 3.90 11.66
N LEU A 55 -13.92 3.50 10.78
CA LEU A 55 -15.23 3.00 11.17
C LEU A 55 -15.10 1.77 12.07
N ALA A 56 -16.02 1.58 13.01
CA ALA A 56 -16.02 0.38 13.85
C ALA A 56 -16.44 -0.88 13.06
N GLU A 57 -17.29 -0.70 12.04
CA GLU A 57 -17.90 -1.76 11.27
C GLU A 57 -17.90 -1.42 9.78
N HIS A 58 -17.92 -2.45 8.94
CA HIS A 58 -18.09 -2.33 7.50
C HIS A 58 -19.25 -3.19 7.02
N ARG A 59 -19.90 -2.74 5.94
CA ARG A 59 -21.03 -3.43 5.32
C ARG A 59 -20.63 -3.95 3.96
N TYR A 60 -20.93 -5.21 3.68
CA TYR A 60 -20.66 -5.84 2.39
C TYR A 60 -21.75 -6.85 2.04
N LEU A 61 -21.82 -7.22 0.75
CA LEU A 61 -22.73 -8.27 0.29
C LEU A 61 -22.02 -9.62 0.34
N ARG A 62 -22.67 -10.60 0.97
CA ARG A 62 -22.24 -12.01 0.95
C ARG A 62 -23.42 -12.86 0.48
N GLN A 63 -23.27 -13.51 -0.67
CA GLN A 63 -24.31 -14.36 -1.28
C GLN A 63 -25.67 -13.63 -1.40
N GLY A 64 -25.63 -12.38 -1.88
CA GLY A 64 -26.83 -11.55 -2.06
C GLY A 64 -27.45 -10.97 -0.78
N ARG A 65 -26.88 -11.26 0.41
CA ARG A 65 -27.33 -10.71 1.69
C ARG A 65 -26.39 -9.63 2.19
N GLN A 66 -26.95 -8.57 2.76
CA GLN A 66 -26.17 -7.54 3.43
C GLN A 66 -25.65 -8.08 4.77
N VAL A 67 -24.34 -8.01 4.96
CA VAL A 67 -23.65 -8.41 6.18
C VAL A 67 -22.95 -7.19 6.74
N THR A 68 -23.09 -6.98 8.04
CA THR A 68 -22.31 -6.01 8.80
C THR A 68 -21.29 -6.77 9.63
N ALA A 69 -20.02 -6.38 9.55
CA ALA A 69 -18.95 -7.00 10.32
C ALA A 69 -18.05 -5.95 10.97
N ARG A 70 -17.63 -6.22 12.20
CA ARG A 70 -16.67 -5.39 12.93
C ARG A 70 -15.32 -5.41 12.23
N LEU A 71 -14.67 -4.25 12.15
CA LEU A 71 -13.29 -4.20 11.67
C LEU A 71 -12.36 -4.88 12.68
N PRO A 72 -11.35 -5.65 12.21
CA PRO A 72 -10.33 -6.20 13.08
C PRO A 72 -9.62 -5.10 13.88
N ALA A 73 -9.21 -5.40 15.12
CA ALA A 73 -8.53 -4.42 15.97
C ALA A 73 -7.21 -3.90 15.37
N ASN A 74 -6.55 -4.70 14.52
CA ASN A 74 -5.32 -4.32 13.81
C ASN A 74 -5.57 -3.72 12.41
N TYR A 75 -6.81 -3.34 12.08
CA TYR A 75 -7.14 -2.83 10.75
C TYR A 75 -6.39 -1.52 10.43
N ALA A 76 -6.19 -0.64 11.41
CA ALA A 76 -5.37 0.57 11.28
C ALA A 76 -3.96 0.27 10.76
N HIS A 77 -3.28 -0.71 11.34
CA HIS A 77 -1.98 -1.17 10.87
C HIS A 77 -2.03 -1.81 9.49
N THR A 78 -3.14 -2.46 9.13
CA THR A 78 -3.32 -3.06 7.79
C THR A 78 -3.43 -1.98 6.72
N VAL A 79 -4.22 -0.94 6.96
CA VAL A 79 -4.34 0.24 6.07
C VAL A 79 -3.00 0.95 5.96
N ALA A 80 -2.36 1.24 7.10
CA ALA A 80 -1.07 1.91 7.13
C ALA A 80 0.00 1.14 6.35
N ALA A 81 0.12 -0.17 6.57
CA ALA A 81 1.08 -1.00 5.84
C ALA A 81 0.81 -1.02 4.33
N GLY A 82 -0.46 -1.11 3.92
CA GLY A 82 -0.84 -1.10 2.50
C GLY A 82 -0.49 0.22 1.81
N GLU A 83 -0.96 1.34 2.38
CA GLU A 83 -0.75 2.68 1.80
C GLU A 83 0.73 3.07 1.81
N PHE A 84 1.44 2.83 2.91
CA PHE A 84 2.87 3.10 3.00
C PHE A 84 3.65 2.29 1.96
N ASN A 85 3.36 1.00 1.83
CA ASN A 85 4.01 0.15 0.83
C ASN A 85 3.70 0.62 -0.60
N ARG A 86 2.48 1.09 -0.90
CA ARG A 86 2.14 1.64 -2.23
C ARG A 86 3.04 2.82 -2.59
N TYR A 87 3.16 3.81 -1.70
CA TYR A 87 4.03 4.96 -1.92
C TYR A 87 5.52 4.58 -1.99
N TYR A 88 5.95 3.62 -1.17
CA TYR A 88 7.30 3.07 -1.23
C TYR A 88 7.59 2.45 -2.60
N MET A 89 6.74 1.56 -3.10
CA MET A 89 6.93 0.90 -4.39
C MET A 89 6.97 1.91 -5.54
N ARG A 90 6.07 2.89 -5.56
CA ARG A 90 6.09 3.95 -6.56
C ARG A 90 7.40 4.76 -6.52
N ALA A 91 7.90 5.08 -5.32
CA ALA A 91 9.17 5.77 -5.15
C ALA A 91 10.37 4.92 -5.63
N VAL A 92 10.36 3.60 -5.37
CA VAL A 92 11.39 2.68 -5.90
C VAL A 92 11.38 2.65 -7.42
N CYS A 93 10.20 2.59 -8.05
CA CYS A 93 10.10 2.66 -9.51
C CYS A 93 10.67 3.98 -10.05
N ARG A 94 10.36 5.13 -9.44
CA ARG A 94 10.92 6.42 -9.85
C ARG A 94 12.44 6.46 -9.77
N ALA A 95 12.99 6.01 -8.64
CA ALA A 95 14.44 5.94 -8.46
C ALA A 95 15.10 5.02 -9.50
N ALA A 96 14.47 3.88 -9.81
CA ALA A 96 14.94 2.96 -10.84
C ALA A 96 14.92 3.60 -12.25
N ILE A 97 13.87 4.35 -12.60
CA ILE A 97 13.77 5.08 -13.88
C ILE A 97 14.88 6.13 -13.99
N GLN A 98 15.09 6.93 -12.94
CA GLN A 98 16.14 7.95 -12.91
C GLN A 98 17.54 7.36 -13.06
N GLN A 99 17.74 6.13 -12.59
CA GLN A 99 19.01 5.40 -12.69
C GLN A 99 19.12 4.56 -13.98
N ALA A 100 18.17 4.68 -14.90
CA ALA A 100 18.08 3.84 -16.10
C ALA A 100 18.14 2.33 -15.81
N ALA A 101 17.64 1.90 -14.64
CA ALA A 101 17.61 0.50 -14.27
C ALA A 101 16.56 -0.24 -15.12
N PRO A 102 16.91 -1.40 -15.72
CA PRO A 102 16.02 -2.10 -16.64
C PRO A 102 14.83 -2.77 -15.93
N ALA A 103 14.96 -3.04 -14.63
CA ALA A 103 13.95 -3.77 -13.87
C ALA A 103 13.94 -3.44 -12.37
N VAL A 104 12.77 -3.63 -11.77
CA VAL A 104 12.57 -3.86 -10.33
C VAL A 104 12.13 -5.30 -10.11
N GLU A 105 12.42 -5.84 -8.93
CA GLU A 105 12.14 -7.23 -8.58
C GLU A 105 11.11 -7.28 -7.45
N LEU A 106 10.10 -8.14 -7.62
CA LEU A 106 9.09 -8.42 -6.60
C LEU A 106 9.69 -9.31 -5.50
N TYR A 107 9.43 -8.99 -4.24
CA TYR A 107 9.90 -9.78 -3.11
C TYR A 107 8.91 -9.78 -1.93
N ARG A 108 9.15 -10.67 -0.97
CA ARG A 108 8.40 -10.78 0.29
C ARG A 108 8.96 -9.80 1.31
N ALA A 109 8.25 -8.72 1.59
CA ALA A 109 8.66 -7.71 2.58
C ALA A 109 8.19 -8.02 4.00
N LYS A 110 7.18 -8.88 4.15
CA LYS A 110 6.61 -9.25 5.45
C LYS A 110 6.20 -10.73 5.43
N ALA A 111 6.53 -11.46 6.50
CA ALA A 111 5.99 -12.80 6.72
C ALA A 111 4.46 -12.72 6.90
N VAL A 112 3.73 -13.52 6.14
CA VAL A 112 2.27 -13.63 6.23
C VAL A 112 1.95 -15.07 6.59
N SER A 113 1.25 -15.30 7.71
CA SER A 113 0.95 -16.63 8.23
C SER A 113 -0.05 -17.42 7.37
N THR A 114 -0.89 -16.72 6.60
CA THR A 114 -1.81 -17.29 5.62
C THR A 114 -1.72 -16.49 4.31
N PRO A 115 -0.68 -16.72 3.49
CA PRO A 115 -0.58 -16.11 2.18
C PRO A 115 -1.79 -16.51 1.34
N ARG A 116 -2.42 -15.58 0.62
CA ARG A 116 -3.27 -15.97 -0.51
C ARG A 116 -2.34 -16.69 -1.50
N HIS A 117 -2.55 -17.99 -1.70
CA HIS A 117 -1.65 -18.94 -2.39
C HIS A 117 -1.03 -18.46 -3.73
N SER A 118 -1.58 -17.44 -4.39
CA SER A 118 -1.06 -16.88 -5.66
C SER A 118 0.08 -15.86 -5.51
N ALA A 119 0.48 -15.46 -4.30
CA ALA A 119 1.48 -14.42 -4.09
C ALA A 119 2.94 -14.90 -4.22
N ASP A 120 3.22 -16.18 -3.94
CA ASP A 120 4.59 -16.70 -3.87
C ASP A 120 5.22 -16.93 -5.26
N GLU A 121 4.42 -17.33 -6.25
CA GLU A 121 4.86 -17.53 -7.65
C GLU A 121 5.38 -16.24 -8.30
N ARG A 122 5.08 -15.08 -7.70
CA ARG A 122 5.43 -13.75 -8.23
C ARG A 122 6.75 -13.24 -7.66
N ILE A 123 7.28 -13.86 -6.62
CA ILE A 123 8.56 -13.48 -6.00
C ILE A 123 9.69 -13.73 -7.00
N GLY A 124 10.64 -12.81 -7.08
CA GLY A 124 11.75 -12.85 -8.04
C GLY A 124 11.36 -12.37 -9.44
N ARG A 125 10.07 -12.16 -9.73
CA ARG A 125 9.62 -11.61 -11.01
C ARG A 125 10.21 -10.21 -11.19
N ARG A 126 10.81 -9.99 -12.37
CA ARG A 126 11.34 -8.70 -12.78
C ARG A 126 10.35 -7.99 -13.69
N VAL A 127 10.13 -6.69 -13.43
CA VAL A 127 9.17 -5.86 -14.16
C VAL A 127 9.83 -4.53 -14.53
N ALA A 128 9.53 -4.02 -15.72
CA ALA A 128 10.00 -2.71 -16.16
C ALA A 128 9.48 -1.61 -15.21
N PRO A 129 10.35 -0.72 -14.67
CA PRO A 129 9.93 0.26 -13.67
C PRO A 129 8.84 1.22 -14.17
N THR A 130 8.91 1.64 -15.43
CA THR A 130 7.92 2.53 -16.06
C THR A 130 6.53 1.90 -16.12
N ALA A 131 6.45 0.64 -16.58
CA ALA A 131 5.17 -0.08 -16.68
C ALA A 131 4.56 -0.31 -15.29
N LEU A 132 5.39 -0.70 -14.31
CA LEU A 132 4.91 -0.92 -12.95
C LEU A 132 4.49 0.38 -12.26
N LEU A 133 5.20 1.50 -12.49
CA LEU A 133 4.81 2.79 -11.92
C LEU A 133 3.44 3.24 -12.45
N ALA A 134 3.20 3.09 -13.76
CA ALA A 134 1.92 3.41 -14.37
C ALA A 134 0.77 2.57 -13.78
N ASP A 135 0.97 1.27 -13.63
CA ASP A 135 0.03 0.34 -12.98
C ASP A 135 -0.24 0.77 -11.52
N LEU A 136 0.81 0.97 -10.72
CA LEU A 136 0.68 1.34 -9.31
C LEU A 136 -0.03 2.68 -9.09
N ARG A 137 0.07 3.62 -10.05
CA ARG A 137 -0.63 4.92 -10.01
C ARG A 137 -2.13 4.81 -10.26
N GLN A 138 -2.57 3.74 -10.90
CA GLN A 138 -3.98 3.46 -11.18
C GLN A 138 -4.64 2.55 -10.13
N THR A 139 -3.85 2.00 -9.21
CA THR A 139 -4.30 1.00 -8.22
C THR A 139 -4.37 1.59 -6.82
N ASN A 140 -5.20 1.00 -5.96
CA ASN A 140 -5.37 1.41 -4.58
C ASN A 140 -5.57 0.18 -3.65
N PHE A 141 -5.91 0.42 -2.40
CA PHE A 141 -6.08 -0.64 -1.40
C PHE A 141 -7.19 -1.66 -1.76
N GLU A 142 -8.25 -1.23 -2.46
CA GLU A 142 -9.37 -2.10 -2.88
C GLU A 142 -9.13 -2.77 -4.23
N GLN A 143 -8.33 -2.12 -5.09
CA GLN A 143 -8.00 -2.57 -6.44
C GLN A 143 -6.50 -2.77 -6.57
N PRO A 144 -5.98 -3.96 -6.23
CA PRO A 144 -4.55 -4.25 -6.32
C PRO A 144 -4.04 -4.18 -7.76
N SER A 145 -2.74 -3.97 -7.87
CA SER A 145 -1.97 -4.03 -9.11
C SER A 145 -2.18 -5.33 -9.88
N GLN A 146 -2.05 -5.28 -11.21
CA GLN A 146 -2.10 -6.48 -12.07
C GLN A 146 -1.00 -7.50 -11.72
N TYR A 147 0.07 -7.03 -11.07
CA TYR A 147 1.17 -7.85 -10.55
C TYR A 147 0.90 -8.38 -9.13
N GLY A 148 -0.27 -8.11 -8.54
CA GLY A 148 -0.65 -8.51 -7.18
C GLY A 148 -0.14 -7.64 -6.06
N LEU A 149 0.45 -6.50 -6.39
CA LEU A 149 1.00 -5.58 -5.41
C LEU A 149 -0.11 -4.71 -4.82
N GLY A 150 0.06 -4.31 -3.56
CA GLY A 150 -0.93 -3.47 -2.86
C GLY A 150 -2.15 -4.23 -2.32
N ALA A 151 -2.28 -5.53 -2.59
CA ALA A 151 -3.35 -6.34 -1.99
C ALA A 151 -3.19 -6.42 -0.47
N PRO A 152 -4.27 -6.24 0.32
CA PRO A 152 -4.23 -6.37 1.77
C PRO A 152 -3.66 -7.71 2.19
N ASN A 153 -2.75 -7.70 3.17
CA ASN A 153 -2.05 -8.90 3.66
C ASN A 153 -1.29 -9.70 2.58
N SER A 154 -0.98 -9.12 1.43
CA SER A 154 -0.15 -9.79 0.43
C SER A 154 1.28 -9.97 0.90
N GLY A 155 1.81 -9.05 1.71
CA GLY A 155 3.21 -9.03 2.14
C GLY A 155 4.22 -8.85 1.01
N LEU A 156 3.77 -8.46 -0.19
CA LEU A 156 4.64 -8.24 -1.35
C LEU A 156 5.06 -6.77 -1.45
N SER A 157 6.30 -6.56 -1.87
CA SER A 157 6.86 -5.26 -2.21
C SER A 157 7.85 -5.40 -3.36
N ILE A 158 8.52 -4.31 -3.72
CA ILE A 158 9.54 -4.32 -4.78
C ILE A 158 10.86 -3.74 -4.28
N ARG A 159 11.94 -4.20 -4.92
CA ARG A 159 13.28 -3.66 -4.74
C ARG A 159 13.92 -3.42 -6.10
N ARG A 160 14.99 -2.62 -6.14
CA ARG A 160 15.82 -2.50 -7.34
C ARG A 160 16.45 -3.87 -7.67
N ALA A 161 16.38 -4.29 -8.92
CA ALA A 161 17.05 -5.51 -9.36
C ALA A 161 18.57 -5.22 -9.41
N GLY A 162 19.35 -5.81 -8.50
CA GLY A 162 20.80 -5.54 -8.43
C GLY A 162 21.45 -5.53 -7.04
N ALA A 163 20.70 -5.77 -5.97
CA ALA A 163 21.29 -6.08 -4.66
C ALA A 163 21.16 -7.58 -4.41
N THR A 164 22.27 -8.29 -4.37
CA THR A 164 22.37 -9.61 -3.74
C THR A 164 21.72 -9.49 -2.35
N PRO A 165 20.78 -10.36 -1.96
CA PRO A 165 20.25 -10.32 -0.60
C PRO A 165 21.43 -10.46 0.38
N PRO A 166 21.49 -9.67 1.47
CA PRO A 166 22.44 -9.96 2.54
C PRO A 166 22.18 -11.40 3.02
N LYS A 167 23.26 -12.17 3.11
CA LYS A 167 23.26 -13.50 3.73
C LYS A 167 22.85 -13.40 5.19
#